data_AF-A0A4Q7IJH7-F1
#
_entry.id   AF-A0A4Q7IJH7-F1
#
_cell.length_a   1.000
_cell.length_b   1.000
_cell.length_c   1.000
_cell.angle_alpha   90.00
_cell.angle_beta   90.00
_cell.angle_gamma   90.00
#
_symmetry.space_group_name_H-M   'P 1'
#
loop_
_entity.id
_entity.type
_entity.pdbx_description
1 polymer ?
#
loop_
_entity_poly.entity_id
_entity_poly.type
_entity_poly.pdbx_seq_one_letter_code
_entity_poly.pdbx_strand_id
1 'polypeptide(L)'
;MKFLVFCFCLPFLVKASISVSEKIQEAKDYLTVNPAKTLLLLDEVADLEKIPVQQLIHWLLIRMRASVPTNQLEVLHNSLESVFHHHEHPFFKANLTSLLSGIGIYLRKKQFLEDAKISLECSHKYAKNDRQKLTLTNSLALVARQQNDYSSARVLYRKARELAIER
;
A
#
# COMPACT_ATOMS: atom_id res chain seq x y z
N MET A 1 -58.72 37.85 15.89
CA MET A 1 -58.10 36.51 15.84
C MET A 1 -56.70 36.64 15.28
N LYS A 2 -55.66 36.41 16.10
CA LYS A 2 -54.24 36.42 15.68
C LYS A 2 -53.86 34.99 15.32
N PHE A 3 -53.48 34.72 14.07
CA PHE A 3 -52.84 33.47 13.69
C PHE A 3 -51.32 33.64 13.81
N LEU A 4 -50.75 32.94 14.79
CA LEU A 4 -49.31 32.88 15.01
C LEU A 4 -48.80 31.67 14.21
N VAL A 5 -48.24 31.91 13.03
CA VAL A 5 -47.60 30.87 12.21
C VAL A 5 -46.18 30.66 12.75
N PHE A 6 -46.00 29.61 13.53
CA PHE A 6 -44.68 29.16 13.98
C PHE A 6 -44.03 28.37 12.83
N CYS A 7 -43.20 29.04 12.04
CA CYS A 7 -42.37 28.38 11.03
C CYS A 7 -41.22 27.66 11.74
N PHE A 8 -41.37 26.35 11.97
CA PHE A 8 -40.31 25.48 12.46
C PHE A 8 -39.27 25.29 11.36
N CYS A 9 -38.24 26.15 11.32
CA CYS A 9 -37.00 25.84 10.61
C CYS A 9 -36.28 24.72 11.35
N LEU A 10 -36.51 23.47 10.93
CA LEU A 10 -35.61 22.37 11.29
C LEU A 10 -34.23 22.66 10.69
N PRO A 11 -33.16 22.76 11.49
CA PRO A 11 -31.82 22.81 10.93
C PRO A 11 -31.56 21.47 10.24
N PHE A 12 -31.54 21.48 8.90
CA PHE A 12 -31.03 20.39 8.11
C PHE A 12 -29.54 20.25 8.48
N LEU A 13 -29.24 19.32 9.38
CA LEU A 13 -27.87 18.94 9.70
C LEU A 13 -27.33 18.19 8.46
N VAL A 14 -26.85 18.93 7.46
CA VAL A 14 -26.12 18.34 6.34
C VAL A 14 -24.84 17.77 6.92
N LYS A 15 -24.86 16.46 7.21
CA LYS A 15 -23.65 15.72 7.57
C LYS A 15 -22.79 15.73 6.31
N ALA A 16 -21.74 16.55 6.28
CA ALA A 16 -20.82 16.61 5.17
C ALA A 16 -20.31 15.19 4.87
N SER A 17 -20.70 14.64 3.73
CA SER A 17 -20.17 13.36 3.27
C SER A 17 -18.73 13.60 2.87
N ILE A 18 -17.79 13.16 3.70
CA ILE A 18 -16.37 13.13 3.33
C ILE A 18 -16.25 12.36 2.01
N SER A 19 -15.64 12.98 1.01
CA SER A 19 -15.47 12.37 -0.30
C SER A 19 -14.58 11.13 -0.20
N VAL A 20 -14.77 10.16 -1.10
CA VAL A 20 -13.90 8.96 -1.14
C VAL A 20 -12.43 9.33 -1.28
N SER A 21 -12.12 10.39 -2.04
CA SER A 21 -10.76 10.90 -2.19
C SER A 21 -10.15 11.37 -0.86
N GLU A 22 -10.92 12.05 -0.01
CA GLU A 22 -10.45 12.50 1.30
C GLU A 22 -10.19 11.32 2.23
N LYS A 23 -11.07 10.30 2.24
CA LYS A 23 -10.85 9.08 3.03
C LYS A 23 -9.60 8.32 2.58
N ILE A 24 -9.38 8.17 1.28
CA ILE A 24 -8.17 7.52 0.74
C ILE A 24 -6.92 8.31 1.15
N GLN A 25 -7.00 9.64 1.13
CA GLN A 25 -5.89 10.50 1.52
C GLN A 25 -5.62 10.41 3.04
N GLU A 26 -6.63 10.45 3.88
CA GLU A 26 -6.48 10.23 5.34
C GLU A 26 -5.84 8.87 5.63
N ALA A 27 -6.33 7.81 4.99
CA ALA A 27 -5.77 6.47 5.15
C ALA A 27 -4.28 6.41 4.75
N LYS A 28 -3.90 7.13 3.69
CA LYS A 28 -2.51 7.25 3.24
C LYS A 28 -1.63 7.97 4.26
N ASP A 29 -2.13 8.98 4.94
CA ASP A 29 -1.37 9.73 5.95
C ASP A 29 -0.99 8.82 7.13
N TYR A 30 -1.87 7.88 7.50
CA TYR A 30 -1.59 6.87 8.51
C TYR A 30 -0.66 5.74 8.04
N LEU A 31 -0.42 5.57 6.72
CA LEU A 31 0.22 4.37 6.17
C LEU A 31 1.58 4.03 6.79
N THR A 32 2.35 5.04 7.16
CA THR A 32 3.70 4.83 7.71
C THR A 32 3.74 4.80 9.23
N VAL A 33 2.77 5.41 9.90
CA VAL A 33 2.75 5.60 11.37
C VAL A 33 1.80 4.62 12.06
N ASN A 34 0.69 4.27 11.43
CA ASN A 34 -0.28 3.29 11.93
C ASN A 34 -0.97 2.55 10.76
N PRO A 35 -0.29 1.55 10.15
CA PRO A 35 -0.83 0.77 9.05
C PRO A 35 -2.15 0.05 9.36
N ALA A 36 -2.39 -0.31 10.62
CA ALA A 36 -3.66 -0.91 11.02
C ALA A 36 -4.82 0.09 10.89
N LYS A 37 -4.62 1.35 11.32
CA LYS A 37 -5.61 2.42 11.12
C LYS A 37 -5.85 2.72 9.64
N THR A 38 -4.81 2.67 8.81
CA THR A 38 -4.97 2.77 7.35
C THR A 38 -5.96 1.75 6.81
N LEU A 39 -5.85 0.48 7.21
CA LEU A 39 -6.77 -0.55 6.73
C LEU A 39 -8.19 -0.32 7.23
N LEU A 40 -8.37 0.05 8.50
CA LEU A 40 -9.69 0.40 9.05
C LEU A 40 -10.35 1.53 8.25
N LEU A 41 -9.62 2.60 7.92
CA LEU A 41 -10.15 3.71 7.13
C LEU A 41 -10.51 3.29 5.69
N LEU A 42 -9.73 2.41 5.08
CA LEU A 42 -9.99 1.93 3.72
C LEU A 42 -11.19 0.98 3.64
N ASP A 43 -11.44 0.19 4.69
CA ASP A 43 -12.61 -0.70 4.76
C ASP A 43 -13.94 0.09 4.95
N GLU A 44 -13.87 1.37 5.36
CA GLU A 44 -15.03 2.29 5.41
C GLU A 44 -15.37 2.94 4.05
N VAL A 45 -14.60 2.66 3.00
CA VAL A 45 -14.87 3.16 1.65
C VAL A 45 -15.85 2.22 0.96
N ALA A 46 -17.08 2.67 0.76
CA ALA A 46 -18.12 1.96 0.02
C ALA A 46 -18.11 2.31 -1.48
N ASP A 47 -18.86 1.54 -2.27
CA ASP A 47 -19.12 1.78 -3.70
C ASP A 47 -17.83 1.93 -4.56
N LEU A 48 -16.84 1.05 -4.32
CA LEU A 48 -15.56 1.04 -5.05
C LEU A 48 -15.72 0.86 -6.57
N GLU A 49 -16.85 0.33 -7.02
CA GLU A 49 -17.20 0.19 -8.43
C GLU A 49 -17.59 1.53 -9.09
N LYS A 50 -17.92 2.56 -8.30
CA LYS A 50 -18.37 3.88 -8.81
C LYS A 50 -17.25 4.92 -8.84
N ILE A 51 -16.09 4.62 -8.24
CA ILE A 51 -14.98 5.58 -8.16
C ILE A 51 -14.10 5.53 -9.42
N PRO A 52 -13.40 6.62 -9.77
CA PRO A 52 -12.47 6.61 -10.89
C PRO A 52 -11.39 5.53 -10.73
N VAL A 53 -11.02 4.86 -11.83
CA VAL A 53 -10.02 3.77 -11.84
C VAL A 53 -8.70 4.19 -11.16
N GLN A 54 -8.26 5.43 -11.37
CA GLN A 54 -7.07 5.95 -10.69
C GLN A 54 -7.21 5.93 -9.15
N GLN A 55 -8.37 6.28 -8.61
CA GLN A 55 -8.63 6.24 -7.16
C GLN A 55 -8.73 4.80 -6.65
N LEU A 56 -9.34 3.90 -7.43
CA LEU A 56 -9.38 2.48 -7.12
C LEU A 56 -7.96 1.88 -7.03
N ILE A 57 -7.09 2.16 -8.01
CA ILE A 57 -5.68 1.72 -7.97
C ILE A 57 -4.97 2.34 -6.75
N HIS A 58 -5.23 3.61 -6.43
CA HIS A 58 -4.63 4.25 -5.24
C HIS A 58 -5.07 3.56 -3.94
N TRP A 59 -6.36 3.26 -3.79
CA TRP A 59 -6.92 2.50 -2.68
C TRP A 59 -6.26 1.12 -2.55
N LEU A 60 -6.18 0.37 -3.65
CA LEU A 60 -5.56 -0.96 -3.70
C LEU A 60 -4.08 -0.92 -3.31
N LEU A 61 -3.33 0.08 -3.80
CA LEU A 61 -1.92 0.25 -3.47
C LEU A 61 -1.70 0.55 -1.98
N ILE A 62 -2.51 1.44 -1.38
CA ILE A 62 -2.38 1.76 0.04
C ILE A 62 -2.76 0.53 0.89
N ARG A 63 -3.85 -0.17 0.54
CA ARG A 63 -4.29 -1.39 1.21
C ARG A 63 -3.24 -2.50 1.16
N MET A 64 -2.63 -2.70 -0.01
CA MET A 64 -1.50 -3.61 -0.21
C MET A 64 -0.29 -3.23 0.67
N ARG A 65 0.07 -1.94 0.77
CA ARG A 65 1.23 -1.52 1.56
C ARG A 65 0.97 -1.61 3.06
N ALA A 66 -0.24 -1.33 3.50
CA ALA A 66 -0.62 -1.39 4.91
C ALA A 66 -0.70 -2.83 5.43
N SER A 67 -1.09 -3.79 4.57
CA SER A 67 -1.22 -5.20 4.95
C SER A 67 0.12 -5.91 5.21
N VAL A 68 1.23 -5.40 4.65
CA VAL A 68 2.57 -5.95 4.83
C VAL A 68 3.03 -5.90 6.30
N PRO A 69 3.13 -4.73 6.96
CA PRO A 69 3.55 -4.66 8.36
C PRO A 69 2.51 -5.23 9.33
N THR A 70 1.22 -5.26 8.97
CA THR A 70 0.17 -5.90 9.78
C THR A 70 0.06 -7.40 9.55
N ASN A 71 0.92 -7.98 8.68
CA ASN A 71 0.92 -9.40 8.34
C ASN A 71 -0.45 -9.95 7.87
N GLN A 72 -1.27 -9.10 7.23
CA GLN A 72 -2.58 -9.48 6.69
C GLN A 72 -2.42 -10.00 5.26
N LEU A 73 -1.90 -11.24 5.14
CA LEU A 73 -1.50 -11.80 3.85
C LEU A 73 -2.65 -11.96 2.85
N GLU A 74 -3.88 -12.19 3.32
CA GLU A 74 -5.06 -12.25 2.46
C GLU A 74 -5.39 -10.88 1.85
N VAL A 75 -5.36 -9.81 2.68
CA VAL A 75 -5.53 -8.43 2.21
C VAL A 75 -4.44 -8.06 1.20
N LEU A 76 -3.19 -8.47 1.46
CA LEU A 76 -2.08 -8.30 0.51
C LEU A 76 -2.37 -8.99 -0.83
N HIS A 77 -2.77 -10.27 -0.77
CA HIS A 77 -3.07 -11.07 -1.96
C HIS A 77 -4.20 -10.47 -2.79
N ASN A 78 -5.36 -10.21 -2.17
CA ASN A 78 -6.55 -9.72 -2.87
C ASN A 78 -6.30 -8.34 -3.47
N SER A 79 -5.53 -7.48 -2.78
CA SER A 79 -5.14 -6.17 -3.32
C SER A 79 -4.24 -6.29 -4.54
N LEU A 80 -3.27 -7.22 -4.51
CA LEU A 80 -2.38 -7.51 -5.63
C LEU A 80 -3.15 -8.09 -6.82
N GLU A 81 -3.99 -9.08 -6.61
CA GLU A 81 -4.80 -9.69 -7.66
C GLU A 81 -5.71 -8.64 -8.32
N SER A 82 -6.43 -7.85 -7.52
CA SER A 82 -7.35 -6.82 -8.03
C SER A 82 -6.62 -5.77 -8.85
N VAL A 83 -5.47 -5.27 -8.38
CA VAL A 83 -4.78 -4.17 -9.07
C VAL A 83 -4.19 -4.59 -10.41
N PHE A 84 -3.91 -5.88 -10.62
CA PHE A 84 -3.43 -6.41 -11.90
C PHE A 84 -4.46 -6.33 -13.03
N HIS A 85 -5.76 -6.29 -12.72
CA HIS A 85 -6.81 -6.05 -13.72
C HIS A 85 -6.73 -4.66 -14.36
N HIS A 86 -5.89 -3.78 -13.82
CA HIS A 86 -5.68 -2.42 -14.32
C HIS A 86 -4.25 -2.20 -14.86
N HIS A 87 -3.56 -3.26 -15.30
CA HIS A 87 -2.15 -3.21 -15.72
C HIS A 87 -1.83 -2.20 -16.84
N GLU A 88 -2.83 -1.84 -17.64
CA GLU A 88 -2.68 -0.91 -18.76
C GLU A 88 -2.70 0.55 -18.32
N HIS A 89 -3.33 0.82 -17.17
CA HIS A 89 -3.57 2.18 -16.68
C HIS A 89 -2.23 2.87 -16.35
N PRO A 90 -2.02 4.15 -16.75
CA PRO A 90 -0.76 4.86 -16.48
C PRO A 90 -0.38 4.91 -15.00
N PHE A 91 -1.37 5.07 -14.12
CA PHE A 91 -1.15 5.08 -12.67
C PHE A 91 -0.67 3.73 -12.12
N PHE A 92 -1.08 2.61 -12.71
CA PHE A 92 -0.53 1.28 -12.38
C PHE A 92 0.95 1.23 -12.76
N LYS A 93 1.27 1.58 -14.01
CA LYS A 93 2.64 1.56 -14.56
C LYS A 93 3.59 2.45 -13.75
N ALA A 94 3.13 3.64 -13.35
CA ALA A 94 3.88 4.58 -12.52
C ALA A 94 4.23 4.03 -11.11
N ASN A 95 3.51 3.01 -10.65
CA ASN A 95 3.65 2.38 -9.33
C ASN A 95 4.19 0.94 -9.38
N LEU A 96 4.71 0.47 -10.52
CA LEU A 96 5.28 -0.87 -10.69
C LEU A 96 6.31 -1.24 -9.62
N THR A 97 7.19 -0.30 -9.24
CA THR A 97 8.17 -0.53 -8.17
C THR A 97 7.50 -0.97 -6.86
N SER A 98 6.41 -0.30 -6.45
CA SER A 98 5.67 -0.61 -5.23
C SER A 98 4.93 -1.94 -5.33
N LEU A 99 4.34 -2.22 -6.49
CA LEU A 99 3.62 -3.45 -6.80
C LEU A 99 4.57 -4.66 -6.75
N LEU A 100 5.68 -4.60 -7.48
CA LEU A 100 6.73 -5.63 -7.48
C LEU A 100 7.30 -5.86 -6.07
N SER A 101 7.48 -4.79 -5.29
CA SER A 101 7.86 -4.93 -3.87
C SER A 101 6.81 -5.72 -3.08
N GLY A 102 5.53 -5.44 -3.26
CA GLY A 102 4.43 -6.15 -2.60
C GLY A 102 4.36 -7.63 -3.00
N ILE A 103 4.49 -7.92 -4.30
CA ILE A 103 4.51 -9.29 -4.85
C ILE A 103 5.67 -10.07 -4.26
N GLY A 104 6.88 -9.52 -4.30
CA GLY A 104 8.05 -10.19 -3.75
C GLY A 104 7.94 -10.48 -2.26
N ILE A 105 7.35 -9.56 -1.48
CA ILE A 105 7.08 -9.79 -0.05
C ILE A 105 6.03 -10.89 0.16
N TYR A 106 4.95 -10.89 -0.63
CA TYR A 106 3.91 -11.92 -0.58
C TYR A 106 4.49 -13.31 -0.89
N LEU A 107 5.21 -13.44 -2.00
CA LEU A 107 5.84 -14.68 -2.44
C LEU A 107 6.84 -15.20 -1.42
N ARG A 108 7.67 -14.33 -0.84
CA ARG A 108 8.61 -14.67 0.22
C ARG A 108 7.90 -15.25 1.45
N LYS A 109 6.77 -14.64 1.86
CA LYS A 109 5.95 -15.12 2.97
C LYS A 109 5.31 -16.48 2.67
N LYS A 110 5.06 -16.77 1.40
CA LYS A 110 4.55 -18.07 0.90
C LYS A 110 5.65 -19.08 0.53
N GLN A 111 6.92 -18.78 0.81
CA GLN A 111 8.09 -19.63 0.50
C GLN A 111 8.38 -19.84 -1.00
N PHE A 112 7.82 -19.04 -1.89
CA PHE A 112 8.22 -18.98 -3.31
C PHE A 112 9.46 -18.08 -3.45
N LEU A 113 10.60 -18.56 -2.96
CA LEU A 113 11.78 -17.71 -2.73
C LEU A 113 12.45 -17.22 -4.02
N GLU A 114 12.49 -18.04 -5.08
CA GLU A 114 13.04 -17.62 -6.38
C GLU A 114 12.20 -16.52 -7.03
N ASP A 115 10.88 -16.71 -7.09
CA ASP A 115 9.97 -15.70 -7.64
C ASP A 115 9.97 -14.42 -6.80
N ALA A 116 10.07 -14.57 -5.48
CA ALA A 116 10.22 -13.44 -4.57
C ALA A 116 11.49 -12.63 -4.87
N LYS A 117 12.62 -13.32 -5.10
CA LYS A 117 13.88 -12.70 -5.46
C LYS A 117 13.76 -11.92 -6.77
N ILE A 118 13.25 -12.56 -7.83
CA ILE A 118 13.06 -11.94 -9.16
C ILE A 118 12.22 -10.66 -9.03
N SER A 119 11.08 -10.76 -8.33
CA SER A 119 10.18 -9.62 -8.16
C SER A 119 10.84 -8.46 -7.40
N LEU A 120 11.58 -8.75 -6.34
CA LEU A 120 12.30 -7.75 -5.54
C LEU A 120 13.50 -7.15 -6.29
N GLU A 121 14.21 -7.92 -7.10
CA GLU A 121 15.31 -7.42 -7.94
C GLU A 121 14.78 -6.46 -9.01
N CYS A 122 13.67 -6.82 -9.68
CA CYS A 122 12.98 -5.92 -10.60
C CYS A 122 12.53 -4.63 -9.91
N SER A 123 11.95 -4.72 -8.71
CA SER A 123 11.59 -3.55 -7.92
C SER A 123 12.82 -2.71 -7.57
N HIS A 124 13.92 -3.34 -7.12
CA HIS A 124 15.16 -2.66 -6.72
C HIS A 124 15.79 -1.88 -7.88
N LYS A 125 15.83 -2.48 -9.08
CA LYS A 125 16.34 -1.85 -10.30
C LYS A 125 15.67 -0.51 -10.62
N TYR A 126 14.38 -0.37 -10.31
CA TYR A 126 13.59 0.83 -10.57
C TYR A 126 13.23 1.62 -9.31
N ALA A 127 14.00 1.46 -8.23
CA ALA A 127 13.83 2.24 -7.01
C ALA A 127 14.08 3.73 -7.26
N LYS A 128 13.12 4.59 -6.89
CA LYS A 128 13.13 6.03 -7.19
C LYS A 128 13.96 6.88 -6.23
N ASN A 129 14.28 6.35 -5.05
CA ASN A 129 15.02 7.06 -4.01
C ASN A 129 15.70 6.08 -3.05
N ASP A 130 16.59 6.59 -2.21
CA ASP A 130 17.38 5.74 -1.31
C ASP A 130 16.53 5.06 -0.24
N ARG A 131 15.32 5.57 0.05
CA ARG A 131 14.41 4.95 1.02
C ARG A 131 13.87 3.65 0.45
N GLN A 132 13.51 3.68 -0.83
CA GLN A 132 13.09 2.49 -1.56
C GLN A 132 14.26 1.52 -1.71
N LYS A 133 15.44 2.00 -2.13
CA LYS A 133 16.65 1.14 -2.24
C LYS A 133 16.94 0.42 -0.92
N LEU A 134 16.97 1.14 0.20
CA LEU A 134 17.18 0.58 1.54
C LEU A 134 16.15 -0.50 1.85
N THR A 135 14.85 -0.20 1.70
CA THR A 135 13.75 -1.13 2.02
C THR A 135 13.82 -2.40 1.16
N LEU A 136 14.13 -2.25 -0.13
CA LEU A 136 14.25 -3.35 -1.08
C LEU A 136 15.51 -4.18 -0.84
N THR A 137 16.64 -3.55 -0.51
CA THR A 137 17.87 -4.25 -0.12
C THR A 137 17.65 -5.09 1.14
N ASN A 138 16.94 -4.57 2.15
CA ASN A 138 16.55 -5.35 3.32
C ASN A 138 15.63 -6.53 2.94
N SER A 139 14.71 -6.32 2.00
CA SER A 139 13.79 -7.37 1.55
C SER A 139 14.53 -8.50 0.81
N LEU A 140 15.50 -8.16 -0.05
CA LEU A 140 16.38 -9.13 -0.72
C LEU A 140 17.26 -9.89 0.29
N ALA A 141 17.77 -9.20 1.33
CA ALA A 141 18.55 -9.84 2.38
C ALA A 141 17.73 -10.90 3.14
N LEU A 142 16.44 -10.64 3.37
CA LEU A 142 15.51 -11.61 3.95
C LEU A 142 15.28 -12.81 3.05
N VAL A 143 15.13 -12.62 1.73
CA VAL A 143 15.02 -13.75 0.78
C VAL A 143 16.28 -14.59 0.81
N ALA A 144 17.46 -13.99 0.66
CA ALA A 144 18.74 -14.69 0.69
C ALA A 144 18.91 -15.51 1.99
N ARG A 145 18.55 -14.92 3.14
CA ARG A 145 18.55 -15.63 4.43
C ARG A 145 17.62 -16.85 4.41
N GLN A 146 16.41 -16.73 3.86
CA GLN A 146 15.46 -17.86 3.79
C GLN A 146 15.90 -18.94 2.79
N GLN A 147 16.69 -18.58 1.78
CA GLN A 147 17.36 -19.52 0.87
C GLN A 147 18.60 -20.19 1.49
N ASN A 148 18.94 -19.87 2.76
CA ASN A 148 20.20 -20.25 3.41
C ASN A 148 21.47 -19.65 2.77
N ASP A 149 21.34 -18.65 1.89
CA ASP A 149 22.47 -17.88 1.37
C ASP A 149 22.84 -16.76 2.36
N TYR A 150 23.49 -17.19 3.45
CA TYR A 150 23.92 -16.29 4.53
C TYR A 150 25.02 -15.31 4.09
N SER A 151 25.81 -15.68 3.08
CA SER A 151 26.87 -14.81 2.55
C SER A 151 26.24 -13.58 1.88
N SER A 152 25.35 -13.80 0.92
CA SER A 152 24.63 -12.72 0.23
C SER A 152 23.76 -11.92 1.20
N ALA A 153 23.09 -12.58 2.15
CA ALA A 153 22.30 -11.89 3.17
C ALA A 153 23.13 -10.89 3.98
N ARG A 154 24.34 -11.27 4.42
CA ARG A 154 25.25 -10.37 5.16
C ARG A 154 25.69 -9.17 4.34
N VAL A 155 26.03 -9.37 3.06
CA VAL A 155 26.41 -8.30 2.15
C VAL A 155 25.25 -7.32 1.96
N LEU A 156 24.04 -7.84 1.74
CA LEU A 156 22.85 -7.01 1.54
C LEU A 156 22.49 -6.22 2.81
N TYR A 157 22.52 -6.83 3.99
CA TYR A 157 22.27 -6.10 5.24
C TYR A 157 23.31 -5.00 5.50
N ARG A 158 24.58 -5.22 5.17
CA ARG A 158 25.62 -4.19 5.27
C ARG A 158 25.30 -3.00 4.36
N LYS A 159 24.96 -3.27 3.10
CA LYS A 159 24.57 -2.24 2.14
C LYS A 159 23.33 -1.47 2.58
N ALA A 160 22.33 -2.15 3.14
CA ALA A 160 21.15 -1.49 3.69
C ALA A 160 21.48 -0.60 4.90
N ARG A 161 22.43 -1.01 5.74
CA ARG A 161 22.93 -0.19 6.86
C ARG A 161 23.66 1.06 6.37
N GLU A 162 24.50 0.94 5.35
CA GLU A 162 25.19 2.10 4.74
C GLU A 162 24.17 3.13 4.25
N LEU A 163 23.17 2.71 3.47
CA LEU A 163 22.08 3.57 3.00
C LEU A 163 21.23 4.20 4.13
N ALA A 164 21.23 3.61 5.32
CA ALA A 164 20.50 4.13 6.48
C ALA A 164 21.25 5.26 7.18
N ILE A 165 22.58 5.26 7.11
CA ILE A 165 23.47 6.21 7.77
C ILE A 165 23.74 7.43 6.87
N GLU A 166 23.67 7.28 5.55
CA GLU A 166 23.87 8.36 4.56
C GLU A 166 22.69 9.35 4.45
N ARG A 167 21.78 9.38 5.43
CA ARG A 167 20.55 10.18 5.45
C ARG A 167 20.53 11.15 6.60
#